data_AF-A0A7Z7QY21-F1
#
_entry.id   AF-A0A7Z7QY21-F1
#
_cell.length_a   1.000
_cell.length_b   1.000
_cell.length_c   1.000
_cell.angle_alpha   90.00
_cell.angle_beta   90.00
_cell.angle_gamma   90.00
#
_symmetry.space_group_name_H-M   'P 1'
#
loop_
_entity.id
_entity.type
_entity.pdbx_description
1 polymer ?
#
loop_
_entity_poly.entity_id
_entity_poly.type
_entity_poly.pdbx_seq_one_letter_code
_entity_poly.pdbx_strand_id
1 'polypeptide(L)'
;MLMDPSLILPYLWVLVVLVFLEGLLAADNAIVMAVMVKHLPPEQRKKALFYGLLGAFVFRFLALFLISIIANFWFIQAAGAVYLILYVNQKSMAVL
;
A
#
# COMPACT_ATOMS: atom_id res chain seq x y z
N MET A 1 11.94 26.93 18.42
CA MET A 1 11.47 26.83 17.02
C MET A 1 9.98 26.50 17.07
N LEU A 2 9.12 27.52 17.03
CA LEU A 2 7.70 27.34 16.76
C LEU A 2 7.56 27.07 15.26
N MET A 3 6.78 26.07 14.85
CA MET A 3 6.45 25.89 13.43
C MET A 3 5.83 27.18 12.90
N ASP A 4 6.31 27.65 11.74
CA ASP A 4 5.71 28.79 11.06
C ASP A 4 4.24 28.45 10.75
N PRO A 5 3.26 29.23 11.25
CA PRO A 5 1.83 28.93 11.08
C PRO A 5 1.39 28.84 9.61
N SER A 6 2.16 29.42 8.69
CA SER A 6 1.97 29.33 7.25
C SER A 6 2.14 27.91 6.67
N LEU A 7 2.85 27.02 7.37
CA LEU A 7 3.09 25.64 6.92
C LEU A 7 1.96 24.68 7.31
N ILE A 8 1.10 25.05 8.27
CA ILE A 8 0.01 24.19 8.77
C ILE A 8 -0.98 23.85 7.65
N LEU A 9 -1.32 24.83 6.82
CA LEU A 9 -2.28 24.67 5.73
C LEU A 9 -1.77 23.71 4.63
N PRO A 10 -0.52 23.83 4.14
CA PRO A 10 0.10 22.82 3.27
C PRO A 10 0.13 21.40 3.86
N TYR A 11 0.52 21.24 5.13
CA TYR A 11 0.58 19.90 5.75
C TYR A 11 -0.79 19.27 5.91
N LEU A 12 -1.82 20.07 6.28
CA LEU A 12 -3.21 19.61 6.30
C LEU A 12 -3.67 19.15 4.92
N TRP A 13 -3.35 19.91 3.87
CA TRP A 13 -3.68 19.54 2.51
C TRP A 13 -3.01 18.22 2.10
N VAL A 14 -1.72 18.06 2.38
CA VAL A 14 -0.97 16.81 2.12
C VAL A 14 -1.59 15.63 2.87
N LEU A 15 -1.98 15.83 4.13
CA LEU A 15 -2.63 14.79 4.94
C LEU A 15 -3.97 14.36 4.33
N VAL A 16 -4.80 15.31 3.88
CA VAL A 16 -6.08 15.01 3.21
C VAL A 16 -5.85 14.18 1.95
N VAL A 17 -4.89 14.57 1.11
CA VAL A 17 -4.54 13.83 -0.11
C VAL A 17 -4.01 12.44 0.21
N LEU A 18 -3.14 12.31 1.22
CA LEU A 18 -2.62 11.02 1.68
C LEU A 18 -3.74 10.10 2.17
N VAL A 19 -4.63 10.59 3.02
CA VAL A 19 -5.77 9.80 3.53
C VAL A 19 -6.67 9.35 2.38
N PHE A 20 -6.92 10.23 1.40
CA PHE A 20 -7.70 9.87 0.22
C PHE A 20 -7.03 8.79 -0.63
N LEU A 21 -5.74 8.94 -0.93
CA LEU A 21 -4.96 7.98 -1.72
C LEU A 21 -4.84 6.63 -0.99
N GLU A 22 -4.54 6.64 0.30
CA GLU A 22 -4.47 5.43 1.11
C GLU A 22 -5.83 4.74 1.21
N GLY A 23 -6.91 5.51 1.35
CA GLY A 23 -8.28 4.99 1.34
C GLY A 23 -8.64 4.33 0.01
N LEU A 24 -8.28 4.95 -1.11
CA LEU A 24 -8.50 4.39 -2.44
C LEU A 24 -7.71 3.09 -2.64
N LEU A 25 -6.42 3.08 -2.28
CA LEU A 25 -5.58 1.88 -2.29
C LEU A 25 -6.10 0.78 -1.35
N ALA A 26 -6.68 1.14 -0.22
CA ALA A 26 -7.29 0.18 0.71
C ALA A 26 -8.59 -0.42 0.14
N ALA A 27 -9.36 0.34 -0.64
CA ALA A 27 -10.59 -0.12 -1.26
C ALA A 27 -10.34 -1.26 -2.26
N ASP A 28 -9.37 -1.12 -3.16
CA ASP A 28 -9.02 -2.18 -4.13
C ASP A 28 -8.60 -3.48 -3.43
N ASN A 29 -7.79 -3.36 -2.37
CA ASN A 29 -7.35 -4.50 -1.56
C ASN A 29 -8.52 -5.17 -0.80
N ALA A 30 -9.49 -4.39 -0.32
CA ALA A 30 -10.68 -4.93 0.34
C ALA A 30 -11.64 -5.64 -0.65
N ILE A 31 -11.78 -5.13 -1.87
CA ILE A 31 -12.59 -5.74 -2.93
C ILE A 31 -12.03 -7.12 -3.29
N VAL A 32 -10.71 -7.24 -3.48
CA VAL A 32 -10.05 -8.52 -3.78
C VAL A 32 -10.31 -9.54 -2.67
N MET A 33 -10.13 -9.15 -1.40
CA MET A 33 -10.42 -10.02 -0.25
C MET A 33 -11.89 -10.46 -0.20
N ALA A 34 -12.83 -9.54 -0.48
CA ALA A 34 -14.25 -9.83 -0.51
C ALA A 34 -14.64 -10.81 -1.63
N VAL A 35 -13.95 -10.74 -2.78
CA VAL A 35 -14.12 -11.66 -3.91
C VAL A 35 -13.54 -13.04 -3.59
N MET A 36 -12.34 -13.10 -3.00
CA MET A 36 -11.71 -14.37 -2.61
C MET A 36 -12.59 -15.16 -1.62
N VAL A 37 -13.18 -14.49 -0.63
CA VAL A 37 -13.98 -15.11 0.42
C VAL A 37 -15.42 -15.44 -0.04
N LYS A 38 -15.84 -15.03 -1.25
CA LYS A 38 -17.19 -15.27 -1.80
C LYS A 38 -17.55 -16.76 -1.93
N HIS A 39 -16.57 -17.64 -2.07
CA HIS A 39 -16.75 -19.08 -2.25
C HIS A 39 -17.04 -19.85 -0.94
N LEU A 40 -16.98 -19.19 0.22
CA LEU A 40 -17.23 -19.82 1.52
C LEU A 40 -18.72 -19.79 1.92
N PRO A 41 -19.15 -20.73 2.78
CA PRO A 41 -20.49 -20.71 3.38
C PRO A 41 -20.77 -19.35 4.06
N PRO A 42 -22.02 -18.85 4.00
CA PRO A 42 -22.38 -17.51 4.49
C PRO A 42 -22.03 -17.29 5.96
N GLU A 43 -22.06 -18.35 6.78
CA GLU A 43 -21.70 -18.29 8.20
C GLU A 43 -20.20 -18.06 8.46
N GLN A 44 -19.33 -18.59 7.58
CA GLN A 44 -17.87 -18.46 7.70
C GLN A 44 -17.34 -17.21 6.99
N ARG A 45 -18.10 -16.69 6.01
CA ARG A 45 -17.72 -15.54 5.18
C ARG A 45 -17.40 -14.29 5.99
N LYS A 46 -18.21 -13.98 7.02
CA LYS A 46 -17.99 -12.83 7.90
C LYS A 46 -16.70 -12.97 8.73
N LYS A 47 -16.44 -14.15 9.29
CA LYS A 47 -15.23 -14.40 10.08
C LYS A 47 -13.99 -14.34 9.19
N ALA A 48 -14.01 -15.01 8.04
CA ALA A 48 -12.92 -14.98 7.08
C ALA A 48 -12.63 -13.56 6.56
N LEU A 49 -13.67 -12.76 6.27
CA LEU A 49 -13.50 -11.36 5.86
C LEU A 49 -12.92 -10.51 6.99
N PHE A 50 -13.38 -10.70 8.23
CA PHE A 50 -12.89 -9.93 9.38
C PHE A 50 -11.43 -10.26 9.74
N TYR A 51 -11.09 -11.54 9.83
CA TYR A 51 -9.70 -11.97 10.06
C TYR A 51 -8.79 -11.59 8.88
N GLY A 52 -9.30 -11.66 7.65
CA GLY A 52 -8.59 -11.22 6.45
C GLY A 52 -8.31 -9.72 6.45
N LEU A 53 -9.31 -8.89 6.79
CA LEU A 53 -9.16 -7.43 6.84
C LEU A 53 -8.25 -7.00 8.00
N LEU A 54 -8.42 -7.60 9.18
CA LEU A 54 -7.57 -7.33 10.35
C LEU A 54 -6.12 -7.74 10.07
N GLY A 55 -5.92 -8.93 9.51
CA GLY A 55 -4.61 -9.42 9.10
C GLY A 55 -3.96 -8.56 8.02
N ALA A 56 -4.73 -8.15 7.01
CA ALA A 56 -4.23 -7.25 5.95
C ALA A 56 -3.82 -5.89 6.51
N PHE A 57 -4.58 -5.33 7.46
CA PHE A 57 -4.24 -4.07 8.11
C PHE A 57 -2.95 -4.18 8.94
N VAL A 58 -2.82 -5.24 9.75
CA VAL A 58 -1.61 -5.51 10.54
C VAL A 58 -0.40 -5.75 9.64
N PHE A 59 -0.55 -6.57 8.60
CA PHE A 59 0.50 -6.84 7.63
C PHE A 59 0.93 -5.55 6.91
N ARG A 60 -0.02 -4.67 6.55
CA ARG A 60 0.28 -3.37 5.95
C ARG A 60 1.10 -2.49 6.89
N PHE A 61 0.74 -2.42 8.17
CA PHE A 61 1.53 -1.70 9.18
C PHE A 61 2.94 -2.25 9.32
N LEU A 62 3.08 -3.58 9.40
CA LEU A 62 4.39 -4.24 9.46
C LEU A 62 5.20 -3.98 8.19
N ALA A 63 4.59 -4.12 7.02
CA ALA A 63 5.24 -3.85 5.74
C ALA A 63 5.74 -2.41 5.64
N LEU A 64 4.94 -1.42 6.05
CA LEU A 64 5.36 -0.02 6.11
C LEU A 64 6.56 0.19 7.04
N PHE A 65 6.57 -0.47 8.20
CA PHE A 65 7.70 -0.43 9.12
C PHE A 65 8.96 -1.07 8.52
N LEU A 66 8.83 -2.25 7.89
CA LEU A 66 9.93 -2.88 7.17
C LEU A 66 10.47 -1.99 6.04
N ILE A 67 9.58 -1.39 5.24
CA ILE A 67 9.96 -0.46 4.17
C ILE A 67 10.75 0.72 4.77
N SER A 68 10.31 1.28 5.90
CA SER A 68 11.03 2.36 6.56
C SER A 68 12.46 1.95 6.95
N ILE A 69 12.65 0.73 7.48
CA ILE A 69 13.99 0.22 7.82
C ILE A 69 14.82 0.00 6.54
N ILE A 70 14.26 -0.73 5.57
CA ILE A 70 14.91 -1.11 4.32
C ILE A 70 15.30 0.12 3.49
N ALA A 71 14.48 1.17 3.50
CA ALA A 71 14.71 2.41 2.76
C ALA A 71 15.98 3.16 3.22
N ASN A 72 16.54 2.87 4.39
CA ASN A 72 17.83 3.46 4.78
C ASN A 72 19.02 2.86 4.01
N PHE A 73 18.85 1.74 3.31
CA PHE A 73 19.91 1.04 2.60
C PHE A 73 19.88 1.36 1.09
N TRP A 74 20.84 2.18 0.64
CA TRP A 74 20.91 2.65 -0.75
C TRP A 74 21.06 1.51 -1.78
N PHE A 75 21.77 0.43 -1.45
CA PHE A 75 21.96 -0.71 -2.38
C PHE A 75 20.64 -1.44 -2.67
N ILE A 76 19.73 -1.49 -1.70
CA ILE A 76 18.41 -2.12 -1.89
C ILE A 76 17.55 -1.25 -2.81
N GLN A 77 17.59 0.07 -2.63
CA GLN A 77 16.91 1.00 -3.53
C GLN A 77 17.45 0.91 -4.97
N ALA A 78 18.78 0.83 -5.13
CA ALA A 78 19.42 0.68 -6.43
C ALA A 78 19.02 -0.63 -7.13
N ALA A 79 18.99 -1.75 -6.40
CA ALA A 79 18.53 -3.03 -6.92
C ALA A 79 17.04 -2.97 -7.34
N GLY A 80 16.19 -2.34 -6.53
CA GLY A 80 14.77 -2.12 -6.86
C GLY A 80 14.57 -1.27 -8.11
N ALA A 81 15.35 -0.19 -8.26
CA ALA A 81 15.30 0.66 -9.45
C ALA A 81 15.73 -0.09 -10.72
N VAL A 82 16.82 -0.87 -10.65
CA VAL A 82 17.25 -1.73 -11.76
C VAL A 82 16.18 -2.75 -12.12
N TYR A 83 15.59 -3.43 -11.13
CA TYR A 83 14.51 -4.39 -11.34
C TYR A 83 13.31 -3.76 -12.08
N LEU A 84 12.86 -2.57 -11.65
CA LEU A 84 11.76 -1.85 -12.30
C LEU A 84 12.08 -1.47 -13.75
N ILE A 85 13.31 -0.99 -14.02
CA ILE A 85 13.76 -0.66 -15.38
C ILE A 85 13.74 -1.90 -16.26
N LEU A 86 14.25 -3.03 -15.78
CA LEU A 86 14.26 -4.28 -16.55
C LEU A 86 12.84 -4.80 -16.83
N TYR A 87 11.96 -4.76 -15.83
CA TYR A 87 10.57 -5.20 -15.97
C TYR A 87 9.78 -4.35 -16.97
N VAL A 88 9.91 -3.02 -16.90
CA VAL A 88 9.27 -2.09 -17.85
C VAL A 88 9.81 -2.28 -19.26
N ASN A 89 11.13 -2.45 -19.43
CA ASN A 89 11.73 -2.71 -20.74
C ASN A 89 11.29 -4.04 -21.35
N GLN A 90 11.16 -5.11 -20.56
CA GLN A 90 10.63 -6.38 -21.06
C GLN A 90 9.18 -6.26 -21.51
N LYS A 91 8.34 -5.56 -20.75
CA LYS A 91 6.93 -5.36 -21.14
C LYS A 91 6.81 -4.51 -22.41
N SER A 92 7.72 -3.56 -22.64
CA SER A 92 7.73 -2.73 -23.85
C SER A 92 8.19 -3.49 -25.11
N MET A 93 9.05 -4.51 -24.98
CA MET A 93 9.46 -5.36 -26.12
C MET A 93 8.48 -6.49 -26.42
N ALA A 94 7.73 -7.00 -25.43
CA ALA A 94 6.76 -8.07 -25.63
C ALA A 94 5.44 -7.63 -26.29
N VAL A 95 5.25 -6.32 -26.52
CA VAL A 95 4.04 -5.70 -27.09
C VAL A 95 4.28 -5.19 -28.53
N LEU A 96 5.49 -5.37 -29.07
CA LEU A 96 5.83 -5.21 -30.49
C LEU A 96 5.99 -6.59 -31.14
#